data_AF-A0A0A0J0Y1-F1
#
_entry.id   AF-A0A0A0J0Y1-F1
#
_cell.length_a   1.000
_cell.length_b   1.000
_cell.length_c   1.000
_cell.angle_alpha   90.00
_cell.angle_beta   90.00
_cell.angle_gamma   90.00
#
_symmetry.space_group_name_H-M   'P 1'
#
loop_
_entity.id
_entity.type
_entity.pdbx_description
1 polymer ?
#
loop_
_entity_poly.entity_id
_entity_poly.type
_entity_poly.pdbx_seq_one_letter_code
_entity_poly.pdbx_strand_id
1 'polypeptide(L)'
;MADVDVDLNVLADIAKGLDDGAKGLEDLSGSVPAGIDAGPMTAVVAAMLSQIVTSAGNVSTSSTAAADLVRESRRYYARDDAEASATLEEINKIMKPKP
;
A
#
# COMPACT_ATOMS: atom_id res chain seq x y z
N MET A 1 -20.59 -16.05 -14.18
CA MET A 1 -19.86 -15.08 -13.34
C MET A 1 -18.50 -14.92 -13.97
N ALA A 2 -18.04 -13.71 -14.23
CA ALA A 2 -16.68 -13.50 -14.73
C ALA A 2 -15.72 -13.89 -13.61
N ASP A 3 -14.87 -14.87 -13.86
CA ASP A 3 -13.80 -15.26 -12.96
C ASP A 3 -12.85 -14.07 -12.87
N VAL A 4 -12.83 -13.40 -11.72
CA VAL A 4 -11.96 -12.24 -11.51
C VAL A 4 -10.62 -12.80 -11.08
N ASP A 5 -9.80 -13.17 -12.06
CA ASP A 5 -8.42 -13.55 -11.83
C ASP A 5 -7.62 -12.29 -11.49
N VAL A 6 -7.27 -12.14 -10.21
CA VAL A 6 -6.48 -11.01 -9.71
C VAL A 6 -5.03 -11.43 -9.58
N ASP A 7 -4.16 -10.77 -10.35
CA ASP A 7 -2.72 -10.98 -10.22
C ASP A 7 -2.21 -10.50 -8.85
N LEU A 8 -1.90 -11.47 -7.99
CA LEU A 8 -1.39 -11.23 -6.64
C LEU A 8 -0.02 -10.53 -6.62
N ASN A 9 0.74 -10.56 -7.71
CA ASN A 9 1.99 -9.82 -7.84
C ASN A 9 1.72 -8.34 -8.05
N VAL A 10 0.72 -7.99 -8.86
CA VAL A 10 0.30 -6.60 -9.06
C VAL A 10 -0.13 -5.97 -7.73
N LEU A 11 -0.90 -6.70 -6.90
CA LEU A 11 -1.25 -6.22 -5.56
C LEU A 11 -0.02 -6.05 -4.65
N ALA A 12 0.96 -6.96 -4.74
CA ALA A 12 2.20 -6.83 -3.98
C ALA A 12 3.02 -5.60 -4.42
N ASP A 13 3.09 -5.35 -5.72
CA ASP A 13 3.78 -4.18 -6.30
C ASP A 13 3.09 -2.87 -5.92
N ILE A 14 1.75 -2.83 -5.91
CA ILE A 14 0.98 -1.67 -5.45
C ILE A 14 1.28 -1.38 -3.98
N ALA A 15 1.19 -2.40 -3.10
CA ALA A 15 1.47 -2.23 -1.68
C ALA A 15 2.90 -1.71 -1.45
N LYS A 16 3.88 -2.28 -2.17
CA LYS A 16 5.27 -1.83 -2.13
C LYS A 16 5.43 -0.38 -2.60
N GLY A 17 4.79 0.01 -3.70
CA GLY A 17 4.85 1.37 -4.21
C GLY A 17 4.29 2.40 -3.21
N LEU A 18 3.25 2.02 -2.48
CA LEU A 18 2.68 2.85 -1.40
C LEU A 18 3.64 2.97 -0.20
N ASP A 19 4.32 1.90 0.21
CA ASP A 19 5.34 1.96 1.27
C ASP A 19 6.54 2.81 0.86
N ASP A 20 7.04 2.61 -0.37
CA ASP A 20 8.20 3.33 -0.89
C ASP A 20 7.88 4.84 -1.00
N GLY A 21 6.65 5.19 -1.41
CA GLY A 21 6.15 6.56 -1.41
C GLY A 21 6.02 7.16 0.00
N ALA A 22 5.48 6.40 0.96
CA ALA A 22 5.37 6.80 2.35
C ALA A 22 6.75 7.11 2.96
N LYS A 23 7.71 6.21 2.74
CA LYS A 23 9.10 6.37 3.18
C LYS A 23 9.76 7.60 2.57
N GLY A 24 9.57 7.83 1.27
CA GLY A 24 10.11 9.03 0.61
C GLY A 24 9.56 10.34 1.20
N LEU A 25 8.31 10.36 1.64
CA LEU A 25 7.71 11.51 2.33
C LEU A 25 8.24 11.68 3.77
N GLU A 26 8.53 10.59 4.46
CA GLU A 26 9.17 10.64 5.78
C GLU A 26 10.60 11.18 5.70
N ASP A 27 11.36 10.81 4.67
CA ASP A 27 12.71 11.33 4.43
C ASP A 27 12.72 12.85 4.18
N LEU A 28 11.62 13.40 3.62
CA LEU A 28 11.46 14.85 3.45
C LEU A 28 11.39 15.59 4.79
N SER A 29 10.79 14.97 5.82
CA SER A 29 10.69 15.57 7.15
C SER A 29 12.08 15.78 7.79
N GLY A 30 13.02 14.87 7.54
CA GLY A 30 14.41 14.98 7.99
C GLY A 30 15.26 15.96 7.18
N SER A 31 14.76 16.42 6.04
CA SER A 31 15.46 17.32 5.11
C SER A 31 15.20 18.80 5.38
N VAL A 32 14.36 19.14 6.37
CA VAL A 32 14.03 20.54 6.69
C VAL A 32 15.20 21.20 7.43
N PRO A 33 15.73 22.34 6.92
CA PRO A 33 16.86 23.02 7.56
C PRO A 33 16.52 23.46 8.99
N ALA A 34 17.37 23.10 9.95
CA ALA A 34 17.31 23.61 11.32
C ALA A 34 17.89 25.03 11.36
N GLY A 35 17.09 26.02 10.97
CA GLY A 35 17.50 27.43 10.94
C GLY A 35 17.37 28.00 9.54
N ILE A 36 16.20 28.55 9.26
CA ILE A 36 15.94 29.31 8.04
C ILE A 36 16.36 30.75 8.33
N ASP A 37 17.25 31.31 7.53
CA ASP A 37 17.52 32.75 7.54
C ASP A 37 17.00 33.37 6.25
N ALA A 38 15.78 33.91 6.32
CA ALA A 38 15.15 34.69 5.27
C ALA A 38 14.94 36.15 5.71
N GLY A 39 15.73 36.63 6.70
CA GLY A 39 15.58 37.96 7.27
C GLY A 39 14.16 38.19 7.84
N PRO A 40 13.47 39.28 7.49
CA PRO A 40 12.13 39.58 8.00
C PRO A 40 11.08 38.49 7.69
N MET A 41 11.31 37.64 6.68
CA MET A 41 10.36 36.59 6.28
C MET A 41 10.60 35.24 6.97
N THR A 42 11.64 35.09 7.79
CA THR A 42 12.01 33.82 8.44
C THR A 42 10.82 33.11 9.09
N ALA A 43 9.97 33.84 9.83
CA ALA A 43 8.80 33.26 10.49
C ALA A 43 7.77 32.70 9.49
N VAL A 44 7.56 33.38 8.36
CA VAL A 44 6.60 32.95 7.34
C VAL A 44 7.12 31.71 6.60
N VAL A 45 8.39 31.72 6.20
CA VAL A 45 9.01 30.58 5.50
C VAL A 45 9.05 29.36 6.43
N ALA A 46 9.36 29.54 7.72
CA ALA A 46 9.30 28.47 8.71
C ALA A 46 7.90 27.87 8.85
N ALA A 47 6.86 28.71 8.88
CA ALA A 47 5.48 28.22 8.94
C ALA A 47 5.09 27.43 7.69
N MET A 48 5.47 27.90 6.50
CA MET A 48 5.21 27.19 5.23
C MET A 48 5.91 25.83 5.19
N LEU A 49 7.19 25.76 5.57
CA LEU A 49 7.91 24.49 5.63
C LEU A 49 7.28 23.54 6.66
N SER A 50 6.89 24.05 7.83
CA SER A 50 6.20 23.23 8.83
C SER A 50 4.89 22.65 8.29
N GLN A 51 4.11 23.44 7.54
CA GLN A 51 2.87 22.97 6.93
C GLN A 51 3.13 21.88 5.90
N ILE A 52 4.16 22.03 5.06
CA ILE A 52 4.56 21.02 4.07
C ILE A 52 4.94 19.71 4.77
N VAL A 53 5.73 19.77 5.85
CA VAL A 53 6.12 18.57 6.62
C VAL A 53 4.91 17.88 7.23
N THR A 54 3.98 18.64 7.81
CA THR A 54 2.74 18.08 8.35
C THR A 54 1.90 17.41 7.26
N SER A 55 1.75 18.05 6.10
CA SER A 55 1.05 17.47 4.96
C SER A 55 1.73 16.19 4.47
N ALA A 56 3.05 16.17 4.35
CA ALA A 56 3.82 14.99 3.96
C ALA A 56 3.62 13.83 4.94
N GLY A 57 3.64 14.09 6.26
CA GLY A 57 3.38 13.07 7.29
C GLY A 57 1.97 12.47 7.20
N ASN A 58 0.95 13.30 6.94
CA ASN A 58 -0.42 12.83 6.75
C ASN A 58 -0.57 11.93 5.52
N VAL A 59 0.09 12.30 4.42
CA VAL A 59 0.09 11.50 3.18
C VAL A 59 0.87 10.20 3.37
N SER A 60 2.03 10.23 4.06
CA SER A 60 2.78 9.01 4.41
C SER A 60 1.89 8.04 5.19
N THR A 61 1.27 8.51 6.28
CA THR A 61 0.39 7.70 7.13
C THR A 61 -0.75 7.08 6.32
N SER A 62 -1.38 7.88 5.45
CA SER A 62 -2.48 7.41 4.61
C SER A 62 -2.01 6.40 3.56
N SER A 63 -0.81 6.57 3.02
CA SER A 63 -0.21 5.66 2.04
C SER A 63 0.11 4.31 2.67
N THR A 64 0.67 4.29 3.88
CA THR A 64 0.90 3.07 4.66
C THR A 64 -0.40 2.34 4.97
N ALA A 65 -1.45 3.07 5.38
CA ALA A 65 -2.77 2.48 5.62
C ALA A 65 -3.39 1.88 4.35
N ALA A 66 -3.22 2.54 3.20
CA ALA A 66 -3.64 2.00 1.92
C ALA A 66 -2.85 0.73 1.54
N ALA A 67 -1.54 0.70 1.79
CA ALA A 67 -0.71 -0.49 1.56
C ALA A 67 -1.21 -1.69 2.36
N ASP A 68 -1.60 -1.49 3.63
CA ASP A 68 -2.17 -2.53 4.48
C ASP A 68 -3.48 -3.08 3.93
N LEU A 69 -4.37 -2.21 3.45
CA LEU A 69 -5.62 -2.64 2.81
C LEU A 69 -5.35 -3.49 1.56
N VAL A 70 -4.40 -3.09 0.72
CA VAL A 70 -4.02 -3.84 -0.49
C VAL A 70 -3.45 -5.21 -0.13
N ARG A 71 -2.61 -5.30 0.92
CA ARG A 71 -2.09 -6.58 1.42
C ARG A 71 -3.22 -7.47 1.93
N GLU A 72 -4.21 -6.90 2.59
CA GLU A 72 -5.36 -7.65 3.08
C GLU A 72 -6.23 -8.15 1.91
N SER A 73 -6.51 -7.32 0.91
CA SER A 73 -7.17 -7.76 -0.33
C SER A 73 -6.42 -8.92 -1.00
N ARG A 74 -5.08 -8.84 -1.08
CA ARG A 74 -4.25 -9.92 -1.62
C ARG A 74 -4.42 -11.23 -0.83
N ARG A 75 -4.52 -11.17 0.49
CA ARG A 75 -4.77 -12.36 1.34
C ARG A 75 -6.15 -12.95 1.09
N TYR A 76 -7.17 -12.11 0.87
CA TYR A 76 -8.51 -12.58 0.52
C TYR A 76 -8.51 -13.33 -0.81
N TYR A 77 -7.96 -12.74 -1.87
CA TYR A 77 -7.88 -13.41 -3.17
C TYR A 77 -7.09 -14.71 -3.13
N ALA A 78 -5.96 -14.74 -2.41
CA ALA A 78 -5.17 -15.96 -2.26
C ALA A 78 -5.91 -17.09 -1.51
N ARG A 79 -6.80 -16.73 -0.55
CA ARG A 79 -7.63 -17.70 0.16
C ARG A 79 -8.76 -18.22 -0.73
N ASP A 80 -9.42 -17.33 -1.45
CA ASP A 80 -10.52 -17.68 -2.37
C ASP A 80 -10.04 -18.64 -3.46
N ASP A 81 -8.87 -18.37 -4.05
CA ASP A 81 -8.24 -19.25 -5.06
C ASP A 81 -7.87 -20.64 -4.49
N ALA A 82 -7.38 -20.68 -3.24
CA ALA A 82 -7.08 -21.94 -2.56
C ALA A 82 -8.35 -22.75 -2.24
N GLU A 83 -9.43 -22.09 -1.82
CA GLU A 83 -10.73 -22.72 -1.55
C GLU A 83 -11.40 -23.24 -2.84
N ALA A 84 -11.33 -22.46 -3.92
CA ALA A 84 -11.80 -22.86 -5.23
C ALA A 84 -11.02 -24.07 -5.77
N SER A 85 -9.69 -24.05 -5.64
CA SER A 85 -8.81 -25.16 -6.03
C SER A 85 -9.12 -26.45 -5.26
N ALA A 86 -9.32 -26.36 -3.93
CA ALA A 86 -9.69 -27.49 -3.10
C ALA A 86 -11.05 -28.09 -3.50
N THR A 87 -12.04 -27.22 -3.75
CA THR A 87 -13.38 -27.62 -4.19
C THR A 87 -13.34 -28.34 -5.53
N LEU A 88 -12.55 -27.84 -6.49
CA LEU A 88 -12.36 -28.48 -7.80
C LEU A 88 -11.67 -29.85 -7.68
N GLU A 89 -10.69 -30.00 -6.78
CA GLU A 89 -10.04 -31.29 -6.55
C GLU A 89 -11.03 -32.34 -6.01
N GLU A 90 -11.91 -31.94 -5.09
CA GLU A 90 -12.95 -32.80 -4.53
C GLU A 90 -13.98 -33.22 -5.60
N ILE A 91 -14.44 -32.27 -6.42
CA ILE A 91 -15.34 -32.55 -7.54
C ILE A 91 -14.69 -33.52 -8.53
N ASN A 92 -13.41 -33.32 -8.87
CA ASN A 92 -12.68 -34.21 -9.77
C ASN A 92 -12.50 -35.63 -9.21
N LYS A 93 -12.36 -35.78 -7.89
CA LYS A 93 -12.33 -37.11 -7.22
C LYS A 93 -13.67 -37.84 -7.36
N ILE A 94 -14.79 -37.12 -7.28
CA ILE A 94 -16.14 -37.69 -7.43
C ILE A 94 -16.43 -38.04 -8.90
N MET A 95 -15.99 -37.22 -9.85
CA MET A 95 -16.28 -37.41 -11.28
C MET A 95 -15.40 -38.46 -11.98
N LYS A 96 -14.26 -38.87 -11.40
CA LYS A 96 -13.45 -39.94 -11.99
C LYS A 96 -14.21 -41.27 -11.88
N PRO A 97 -14.58 -41.92 -13.01
CA PRO A 97 -15.26 -43.20 -12.98
C PRO A 97 -14.34 -44.24 -12.35
N LYS A 98 -14.89 -45.02 -11.42
CA LYS A 98 -14.21 -46.17 -10.79
C LYS A 98 -13.85 -47.19 -11.90
N PRO A 99 -12.63 -47.78 -11.89
CA PRO A 99 -12.23 -48.78 -12.88
C PRO A 99 -13.16 -50.00 -12.87
#